data_AF-A0A9E3IW98-F1
#
_entry.id   AF-A0A9E3IW98-F1
#
_cell.length_a   1.000
_cell.length_b   1.000
_cell.length_c   1.000
_cell.angle_alpha   90.00
_cell.angle_beta   90.00
_cell.angle_gamma   90.00
#
_symmetry.space_group_name_H-M   'P 1'
#
loop_
_entity.id
_entity.type
_entity.pdbx_description
1 polymer ?
#
loop_
_entity_poly.entity_id
_entity_poly.type
_entity_poly.pdbx_seq_one_letter_code
_entity_poly.pdbx_strand_id
1 'polypeptide(L)'
;MTAKTGQTILLICGIVLGAFFAYTGCRKLFTDWVWAKESYLRYHPLWVYYASGVIELIAGIGLMIPVARFTSALVLTAMILAVAANSWRGDLKHLLGPAVIFPAILLVLAWFSRPAGLLTPPPR
;
A
#
# COMPACT_ATOMS: atom_id res chain seq x y z
N MET A 1 18.85 22.60 9.89
CA MET A 1 17.46 22.17 10.20
C MET A 1 17.03 20.90 9.43
N THR A 2 17.95 20.06 8.95
CA THR A 2 17.74 19.34 7.67
C THR A 2 17.51 17.82 7.77
N ALA A 3 18.12 17.10 8.71
CA ALA A 3 17.98 15.64 8.79
C ALA A 3 16.82 15.17 9.70
N LYS A 4 16.66 15.80 10.87
CA LYS A 4 15.63 15.44 11.86
C LYS A 4 14.21 15.71 11.33
N THR A 5 14.01 16.85 10.68
CA THR A 5 12.72 17.23 10.09
C THR A 5 12.27 16.24 9.01
N GLY A 6 13.18 15.79 8.14
CA GLY A 6 12.88 14.80 7.11
C GLY A 6 12.46 13.44 7.71
N GLN A 7 13.14 12.98 8.76
CA GLN A 7 12.77 11.75 9.46
C GLN A 7 11.39 11.86 10.13
N THR A 8 11.08 13.00 10.75
CA THR A 8 9.76 13.24 11.35
C THR A 8 8.65 13.22 10.29
N ILE A 9 8.87 13.85 9.13
CA ILE A 9 7.89 13.84 8.03
C ILE A 9 7.64 12.39 7.55
N LEU A 10 8.71 11.61 7.32
CA LEU A 10 8.58 10.22 6.89
C LEU A 10 7.84 9.35 7.91
N LEU A 11 8.08 9.60 9.21
CA LEU A 11 7.38 8.91 10.28
C LEU A 11 5.89 9.23 10.27
N ILE A 12 5.53 10.53 10.19
CA ILE A 12 4.13 10.98 10.14
C ILE A 12 3.44 10.41 8.90
N CYS A 13 4.06 10.52 7.72
CA CYS A 13 3.53 9.95 6.48
C CYS A 13 3.31 8.44 6.59
N GLY A 14 4.29 7.71 7.14
CA GLY A 14 4.19 6.27 7.36
C GLY A 14 3.05 5.89 8.32
N ILE A 15 2.85 6.65 9.39
CA ILE A 15 1.75 6.42 10.34
C ILE A 15 0.40 6.71 9.69
N VAL A 16 0.24 7.85 9.02
CA VAL A 16 -1.03 8.27 8.40
C VAL A 16 -1.44 7.29 7.29
N LEU A 17 -0.52 6.97 6.38
CA LEU A 17 -0.80 6.02 5.30
C LEU A 17 -1.00 4.61 5.85
N GLY A 18 -0.18 4.20 6.82
CA GLY A 18 -0.32 2.92 7.49
C GLY A 18 -1.68 2.77 8.16
N ALA A 19 -2.15 3.79 8.87
CA ALA A 19 -3.45 3.80 9.53
C ALA A 19 -4.59 3.74 8.53
N PHE A 20 -4.46 4.48 7.42
CA PHE A 20 -5.43 4.43 6.32
C PHE A 20 -5.55 3.01 5.75
N PHE A 21 -4.45 2.37 5.32
CA PHE A 21 -4.49 1.02 4.75
C PHE A 21 -4.89 -0.05 5.79
N ALA A 22 -4.44 0.08 7.03
CA ALA A 22 -4.87 -0.82 8.10
C ALA A 22 -6.38 -0.72 8.33
N TYR A 23 -6.92 0.50 8.32
CA TYR A 23 -8.36 0.74 8.42
C TYR A 23 -9.11 0.15 7.23
N THR A 24 -8.66 0.34 5.99
CA THR A 24 -9.34 -0.23 4.82
C THR A 24 -9.33 -1.75 4.84
N GLY A 25 -8.18 -2.37 5.18
CA GLY A 25 -8.06 -3.81 5.34
C GLY A 25 -8.98 -4.35 6.43
N CYS A 26 -9.01 -3.69 7.60
CA CYS A 26 -9.91 -4.04 8.70
C CYS A 26 -11.39 -3.98 8.29
N ARG A 27 -11.78 -2.90 7.61
CA ARG A 27 -13.15 -2.74 7.09
C ARG A 27 -13.54 -3.83 6.10
N LYS A 28 -12.62 -4.25 5.22
CA LYS A 28 -12.84 -5.35 4.26
C LYS A 28 -13.01 -6.71 4.94
N LEU A 29 -12.24 -6.96 5.99
CA LEU A 29 -12.20 -8.27 6.66
C LEU A 29 -13.27 -8.44 7.74
N PHE A 30 -13.60 -7.39 8.48
CA PHE A 30 -14.38 -7.52 9.72
C PHE A 30 -15.72 -6.79 9.72
N THR A 31 -15.92 -5.77 8.87
CA THR A 31 -17.12 -4.92 8.94
C THR A 31 -17.98 -4.94 7.67
N ASP A 32 -17.81 -5.97 6.84
CA ASP A 32 -18.47 -6.19 5.55
C ASP A 32 -18.73 -4.88 4.80
N TRP A 33 -17.65 -4.25 4.33
CA TRP A 33 -17.72 -2.95 3.68
C TRP A 33 -18.43 -3.05 2.31
N VAL A 34 -19.77 -2.98 2.36
CA VAL A 34 -20.70 -3.27 1.25
C VAL A 34 -20.31 -2.54 -0.04
N TRP A 35 -20.17 -1.22 0.03
CA TRP A 35 -19.80 -0.41 -1.15
C TRP A 35 -18.47 -0.86 -1.77
N ALA A 36 -17.45 -1.10 -0.95
CA ALA A 36 -16.15 -1.52 -1.44
C ALA A 36 -16.22 -2.92 -2.06
N LYS A 37 -16.98 -3.84 -1.44
CA LYS A 37 -17.19 -5.21 -1.92
C LYS A 37 -17.93 -5.25 -3.24
N GLU A 38 -19.03 -4.51 -3.37
CA GLU A 38 -19.81 -4.40 -4.62
C GLU A 38 -18.97 -3.80 -5.75
N SER A 39 -18.21 -2.74 -5.44
CA SER A 39 -17.29 -2.12 -6.40
C SER A 39 -16.21 -3.12 -6.86
N TYR A 40 -15.64 -3.89 -5.93
CA TYR A 40 -14.61 -4.88 -6.23
C TYR A 40 -15.15 -6.03 -7.08
N LEU A 41 -16.33 -6.55 -6.72
CA LEU A 41 -16.97 -7.69 -7.39
C LEU A 41 -17.43 -7.39 -8.81
N ARG A 42 -17.57 -6.11 -9.16
CA ARG A 42 -17.81 -5.68 -10.53
C ARG A 42 -16.65 -6.03 -11.46
N TYR A 43 -15.40 -6.01 -10.96
CA TYR A 43 -14.20 -6.14 -11.78
C TYR A 43 -13.35 -7.38 -11.46
N HIS A 44 -13.45 -7.92 -10.24
CA HIS A 44 -12.61 -8.99 -9.74
C HIS A 44 -13.43 -10.05 -8.98
N PRO A 45 -12.94 -11.30 -8.89
CA PRO A 45 -13.56 -12.31 -8.04
C PRO A 45 -13.40 -11.99 -6.54
N LEU A 46 -14.30 -12.55 -5.73
CA LEU A 46 -14.41 -12.28 -4.29
C LEU A 46 -13.11 -12.54 -3.51
N TRP A 47 -12.33 -13.54 -3.91
CA TRP A 47 -11.08 -13.86 -3.22
C TRP A 47 -10.05 -12.71 -3.32
N VAL A 48 -10.04 -11.93 -4.41
CA VAL A 48 -9.12 -10.79 -4.57
C VAL A 48 -9.47 -9.68 -3.59
N TYR A 49 -10.76 -9.47 -3.32
CA TYR A 49 -11.22 -8.51 -2.30
C TYR A 49 -10.64 -8.86 -0.93
N TYR A 50 -10.78 -10.12 -0.50
CA TYR A 50 -10.26 -10.56 0.80
C TYR A 50 -8.73 -10.60 0.84
N ALA A 51 -8.07 -11.08 -0.22
CA ALA A 51 -6.61 -11.08 -0.32
C ALA A 51 -6.05 -9.66 -0.22
N SER A 52 -6.66 -8.70 -0.92
CA SER A 52 -6.28 -7.28 -0.81
C SER A 52 -6.50 -6.74 0.60
N GLY A 53 -7.59 -7.12 1.27
CA GLY A 53 -7.86 -6.72 2.65
C GLY A 53 -6.80 -7.21 3.64
N VAL A 54 -6.35 -8.47 3.49
CA VAL A 54 -5.25 -9.02 4.32
C VAL A 54 -3.96 -8.26 4.07
N ILE A 55 -3.61 -8.02 2.81
CA ILE A 55 -2.40 -7.29 2.43
C ILE A 55 -2.45 -5.85 2.96
N GLU A 56 -3.55 -5.14 2.76
CA GLU A 56 -3.76 -3.78 3.26
C GLU A 56 -3.62 -3.69 4.78
N LEU A 57 -4.16 -4.67 5.51
CA LEU A 57 -4.06 -4.71 6.96
C LEU A 57 -2.61 -4.92 7.43
N ILE A 58 -1.96 -5.97 6.95
CA ILE A 58 -0.60 -6.35 7.39
C ILE A 58 0.41 -5.28 6.96
N ALA A 59 0.38 -4.87 5.70
CA ALA A 59 1.31 -3.86 5.19
C ALA A 59 0.97 -2.46 5.72
N GLY A 60 -0.30 -2.16 6.02
CA GLY A 60 -0.69 -0.93 6.72
C GLY A 60 -0.05 -0.83 8.10
N ILE A 61 -0.09 -1.91 8.90
CA ILE A 61 0.62 -1.99 10.18
C ILE A 61 2.14 -1.87 9.95
N GLY A 62 2.67 -2.58 8.96
CA GLY A 62 4.09 -2.55 8.61
C GLY A 62 4.62 -1.17 8.19
N LEU A 63 3.80 -0.32 7.55
CA LEU A 63 4.15 1.07 7.22
C LEU A 63 4.40 1.94 8.46
N MET A 64 3.73 1.65 9.58
CA MET A 64 3.92 2.38 10.83
C MET A 64 5.26 2.04 11.48
N ILE A 65 5.80 0.85 11.21
CA ILE A 65 7.04 0.33 11.79
C ILE A 65 8.23 0.72 10.91
N PRO A 66 9.20 1.54 11.40
CA PRO A 66 10.30 2.04 10.57
C PRO A 66 11.09 0.95 9.83
N VAL A 67 11.35 -0.19 10.49
CA VAL A 67 12.14 -1.29 9.89
C VAL A 67 11.38 -2.07 8.80
N ALA A 68 10.06 -2.07 8.82
CA ALA A 68 9.21 -2.79 7.86
C ALA A 68 8.60 -1.87 6.79
N ARG A 69 8.80 -0.55 6.91
CA ARG A 69 8.14 0.45 6.06
C ARG A 69 8.45 0.28 4.58
N PHE A 70 9.72 0.04 4.26
CA PHE A 70 10.17 -0.13 2.87
C PHE A 70 9.46 -1.30 2.20
N THR A 71 9.52 -2.50 2.80
CA THR A 71 8.91 -3.71 2.24
C THR A 71 7.38 -3.58 2.19
N SER A 72 6.77 -3.00 3.22
CA SER A 72 5.32 -2.77 3.26
C SER A 72 4.84 -1.84 2.15
N ALA A 73 5.58 -0.77 1.88
CA ALA A 73 5.27 0.16 0.79
C ALA A 73 5.37 -0.51 -0.59
N LEU A 74 6.37 -1.38 -0.79
CA LEU A 74 6.51 -2.15 -2.03
C LEU A 74 5.39 -3.18 -2.21
N VAL A 75 5.02 -3.89 -1.14
CA VAL A 75 3.92 -4.87 -1.17
C VAL A 75 2.59 -4.20 -1.49
N LEU A 76 2.28 -3.06 -0.85
CA LEU A 76 1.07 -2.29 -1.17
C LEU A 76 1.08 -1.77 -2.61
N THR A 77 2.21 -1.25 -3.06
CA THR A 77 2.38 -0.81 -4.45
C THR A 77 2.12 -1.94 -5.44
N ALA A 78 2.77 -3.09 -5.23
CA ALA A 78 2.63 -4.26 -6.09
C ALA A 78 1.19 -4.78 -6.12
N MET A 79 0.52 -4.83 -4.96
CA MET A 79 -0.89 -5.23 -4.87
C MET A 79 -1.79 -4.26 -5.65
N ILE A 80 -1.66 -2.95 -5.44
CA ILE A 80 -2.49 -1.95 -6.14
C ILE A 80 -2.31 -2.07 -7.65
N LEU A 81 -1.06 -2.17 -8.12
CA LEU A 81 -0.76 -2.31 -9.54
C LEU A 81 -1.27 -3.64 -10.10
N ALA A 82 -1.13 -4.74 -9.37
CA ALA A 82 -1.62 -6.05 -9.80
C ALA A 82 -3.15 -6.07 -9.95
N VAL A 83 -3.87 -5.46 -8.99
CA VAL A 83 -5.33 -5.30 -9.04
C VAL A 83 -5.72 -4.40 -10.21
N ALA A 84 -5.03 -3.27 -10.39
CA ALA A 84 -5.33 -2.33 -11.46
C ALA A 84 -5.03 -2.87 -12.86
N ALA A 85 -3.96 -3.65 -13.02
CA ALA A 85 -3.56 -4.22 -14.31
C ALA A 85 -4.42 -5.43 -14.72
N ASN A 86 -4.90 -6.21 -13.76
CA ASN A 86 -5.67 -7.42 -14.03
C ASN A 86 -7.14 -7.20 -13.69
N SER A 87 -7.87 -6.47 -14.54
CA SER A 87 -9.33 -6.49 -14.47
C SER A 87 -9.87 -7.74 -15.15
N TRP A 88 -10.63 -8.56 -14.44
CA TRP A 88 -11.20 -9.80 -14.99
C TRP A 88 -12.52 -9.58 -15.73
N ARG A 89 -13.18 -8.43 -15.55
CA ARG A 89 -14.58 -8.24 -15.99
C ARG A 89 -14.90 -6.89 -16.66
N GLY A 90 -13.93 -6.01 -16.90
CA GLY A 90 -14.20 -4.76 -17.60
C GLY A 90 -13.10 -3.70 -17.55
N ASP A 91 -13.39 -2.54 -18.12
CA ASP A 91 -12.45 -1.43 -18.24
C ASP A 91 -12.39 -0.59 -16.94
N LEU A 92 -11.20 -0.34 -16.40
CA LEU A 92 -10.97 0.26 -15.06
C LEU A 92 -10.78 1.79 -15.09
N LYS A 93 -11.22 2.47 -16.15
CA LYS A 93 -10.95 3.90 -16.39
C LYS A 93 -11.26 4.82 -15.20
N HIS A 94 -12.30 4.53 -14.43
CA HIS A 94 -12.71 5.33 -13.26
C HIS A 94 -11.82 5.13 -12.02
N LEU A 95 -11.07 4.03 -11.97
CA LEU A 95 -10.22 3.64 -10.84
C LEU A 95 -8.74 4.00 -11.08
N LEU A 96 -8.40 4.57 -12.25
CA LEU A 96 -7.04 4.98 -12.60
C LEU A 96 -6.46 6.04 -11.66
N GLY A 97 -7.28 6.98 -11.18
CA GLY A 97 -6.82 8.06 -10.28
C GLY A 97 -6.18 7.50 -9.00
N PRO A 98 -6.95 6.78 -8.16
CA PRO A 98 -6.39 6.14 -6.96
C PRO A 98 -5.27 5.14 -7.28
N ALA A 99 -5.40 4.38 -8.38
CA ALA A 99 -4.40 3.39 -8.80
C ALA A 99 -3.06 3.99 -9.26
N VAL A 100 -2.99 5.29 -9.54
CA VAL A 100 -1.74 6.00 -9.86
C VAL A 100 -1.21 6.76 -8.65
N ILE A 101 -2.10 7.47 -7.93
CA ILE A 101 -1.72 8.36 -6.84
C ILE A 101 -1.14 7.57 -5.65
N PHE A 102 -1.82 6.52 -5.19
CA PHE A 102 -1.35 5.78 -4.01
C PHE A 102 -0.01 5.07 -4.27
N PRO A 103 0.18 4.35 -5.39
CA PRO A 103 1.49 3.80 -5.74
C PRO A 103 2.59 4.85 -5.84
N ALA A 104 2.33 6.01 -6.44
CA ALA A 104 3.33 7.08 -6.52
C ALA A 104 3.78 7.54 -5.12
N ILE A 105 2.83 7.79 -4.21
CA ILE A 105 3.13 8.20 -2.83
C ILE A 105 3.89 7.10 -2.09
N LEU A 106 3.47 5.84 -2.23
CA LEU A 106 4.12 4.69 -1.59
C LEU A 106 5.54 4.48 -2.11
N LEU A 107 5.79 4.67 -3.41
CA LEU A 107 7.13 4.59 -4.00
C LEU A 107 8.05 5.71 -3.50
N VAL A 108 7.53 6.94 -3.37
CA VAL A 108 8.28 8.04 -2.73
C VAL A 108 8.64 7.67 -1.30
N LEU A 109 7.68 7.16 -0.52
CA LEU A 109 7.92 6.73 0.85
C LEU A 109 8.95 5.59 0.92
N ALA A 110 8.85 4.61 0.03
CA ALA A 110 9.79 3.50 -0.08
C ALA A 110 11.20 3.99 -0.40
N TRP A 111 11.33 4.89 -1.38
CA TRP A 111 12.62 5.47 -1.77
C TRP A 111 13.35 6.11 -0.59
N PHE A 112 12.63 6.88 0.23
CA PHE A 112 13.19 7.52 1.41
C PHE A 112 13.36 6.59 2.63
N SER A 113 12.68 5.44 2.64
CA SER A 113 12.76 4.44 3.72
C SER A 113 13.69 3.26 3.41
N ARG A 114 14.40 3.31 2.28
CA ARG A 114 15.27 2.21 1.82
C ARG A 114 16.37 1.87 2.86
N PRO A 115 16.60 0.59 3.18
CA PRO A 115 17.71 0.20 4.04
C PRO A 115 19.06 0.51 3.38
N ALA A 116 20.01 1.05 4.16
CA ALA A 116 21.31 1.53 3.65
C ALA A 116 22.14 0.41 2.96
N GLY A 117 21.98 -0.84 3.38
CA GLY A 117 22.71 -1.98 2.82
C GLY A 117 22.28 -2.42 1.42
N LEU A 118 21.19 -1.90 0.85
CA LEU A 118 20.78 -2.24 -0.53
C LEU A 118 21.67 -1.62 -1.62
N LEU A 119 22.46 -0.59 -1.29
CA LEU A 119 23.28 0.15 -2.26
C LEU A 119 24.78 -0.15 -2.13
N THR A 120 25.18 -0.86 -1.08
CA THR A 120 26.57 -1.24 -0.87
C THR A 120 26.84 -2.55 -1.61
N PRO A 121 27.81 -2.61 -2.55
CA PRO A 121 28.22 -3.87 -3.15
C PRO A 121 28.75 -4.82 -2.06
N PRO A 122 28.60 -6.15 -2.23
CA PRO A 122 29.14 -7.11 -1.28
C PRO A 122 30.66 -6.91 -1.15
N PRO A 123 31.23 -7.10 0.05
CA PRO A 123 32.68 -7.10 0.23
C PRO A 123 33.29 -8.15 -0.72
N ARG A 124 34.29 -7.73 -1.49
CA ARG A 124 35.04 -8.61 -2.41
C ARG A 124 35.96 -9.54 -1.62
#